data_AF-A0A7W8ASJ5-F1
#
_entry.id   AF-A0A7W8ASJ5-F1
#
_cell.length_a   1.000
_cell.length_b   1.000
_cell.length_c   1.000
_cell.angle_alpha   90.00
_cell.angle_beta   90.00
_cell.angle_gamma   90.00
#
_symmetry.space_group_name_H-M   'P 1'
#
loop_
_entity.id
_entity.type
_entity.pdbx_description
1 polymer ?
#
loop_
_entity_poly.entity_id
_entity_poly.type
_entity_poly.pdbx_seq_one_letter_code
_entity_poly.pdbx_strand_id
1 'polypeptide(L)' 'MPESASSRPFLEIHIGGFHLVVQRVPVRLLAVLAAVTCSGFTAWWTSH' A
#
# COMPACT_ATOMS: atom_id res chain seq x y z
N MET A 1 -2.37 32.89 9.26
CA MET A 1 -2.82 31.77 8.40
C MET A 1 -2.60 30.50 9.20
N PRO A 2 -3.61 29.65 9.45
CA PRO A 2 -3.36 28.39 10.10
C PRO A 2 -2.55 27.54 9.11
N GLU A 3 -1.29 27.29 9.45
CA GLU A 3 -0.45 26.31 8.77
C GLU A 3 -1.18 24.96 8.92
N SER A 4 -1.87 24.51 7.87
CA SER A 4 -2.50 23.20 7.85
C SER A 4 -1.42 22.19 8.18
N ALA A 5 -1.44 21.64 9.38
CA ALA A 5 -0.56 20.57 9.81
C ALA A 5 -0.58 19.52 8.71
N SER A 6 0.48 19.52 7.90
CA SER A 6 0.53 18.76 6.66
C SER A 6 0.57 17.30 7.06
N SER A 7 -0.61 16.68 7.14
CA SER A 7 -0.79 15.25 7.34
C SER A 7 -0.10 14.57 6.17
N ARG A 8 1.17 14.20 6.37
CA ARG A 8 1.99 13.62 5.30
C ARG A 8 1.25 12.38 4.82
N PRO A 9 0.91 12.30 3.52
CA PRO A 9 0.21 11.14 3.01
C PRO A 9 1.06 9.90 3.26
N PHE A 10 0.40 8.81 3.65
CA PHE A 10 1.07 7.56 3.98
C PHE A 10 1.79 6.98 2.76
N LEU A 11 1.20 7.13 1.57
CA LEU A 11 1.80 6.67 0.32
C LEU A 11 1.40 7.63 -0.80
N GLU A 12 2.39 8.09 -1.56
CA GLU A 12 2.21 8.94 -2.72
C GLU A 12 2.83 8.24 -3.93
N ILE A 13 2.01 7.89 -4.92
CA ILE A 13 2.46 7.24 -6.15
C ILE A 13 2.21 8.22 -7.30
N HIS A 14 3.30 8.57 -7.99
CA HIS A 14 3.26 9.46 -9.15
C HIS A 14 3.77 8.71 -10.38
N ILE A 15 2.89 8.41 -11.35
CA ILE A 15 3.25 7.71 -12.59
C ILE A 15 2.52 8.36 -13.76
N GLY A 16 3.26 8.91 -14.73
CA GLY A 16 2.72 9.33 -16.03
C GLY A 16 1.58 10.36 -15.98
N GLY A 17 1.52 11.22 -14.96
CA GLY A 17 0.46 12.20 -14.76
C GLY A 17 -0.68 11.75 -13.84
N PHE A 18 -0.69 10.48 -13.40
CA PHE A 18 -1.56 10.03 -12.31
C PHE A 18 -0.91 10.26 -10.96
N HIS A 19 -1.61 10.99 -10.09
CA HIS A 19 -1.24 11.25 -8.70
C HIS A 19 -2.18 10.47 -7.78
N LEU A 20 -1.71 9.35 -7.25
CA LEU A 20 -2.45 8.57 -6.27
C LEU A 20 -1.92 8.92 -4.88
N VAL A 21 -2.76 9.55 -4.06
CA VAL A 21 -2.42 9.94 -2.68
C VAL A 21 -3.23 9.08 -1.72
N VAL A 22 -2.55 8.23 -0.97
CA VAL A 22 -3.13 7.41 0.09
C VAL A 22 -2.92 8.12 1.42
N GLN A 23 -3.98 8.73 1.95
CA GLN A 23 -3.91 9.47 3.22
C GLN A 23 -3.95 8.56 4.46
N ARG A 24 -4.51 7.35 4.35
CA ARG A 24 -4.66 6.41 5.46
C ARG A 24 -4.25 5.02 5.03
N VAL A 25 -3.46 4.33 5.86
CA VAL A 25 -3.05 2.94 5.65
C VAL A 25 -4.29 2.07 5.44
N PRO A 26 -4.50 1.50 4.24
CA PRO A 26 -5.66 0.67 4.00
C PRO A 26 -5.35 -0.74 4.51
N VAL A 27 -5.57 -0.96 5.81
CA VAL A 27 -5.25 -2.22 6.51
C VAL A 27 -5.85 -3.44 5.78
N ARG A 28 -7.03 -3.31 5.18
CA ARG A 28 -7.64 -4.37 4.37
C ARG A 28 -6.83 -4.71 3.12
N LEU A 29 -6.36 -3.70 2.38
CA LEU A 29 -5.51 -3.89 1.20
C LEU A 29 -4.16 -4.49 1.59
N LEU A 30 -3.56 -4.04 2.70
CA LEU A 30 -2.35 -4.62 3.25
C LEU A 30 -2.54 -6.08 3.67
N ALA A 31 -3.66 -6.41 4.32
CA ALA A 31 -3.98 -7.78 4.72
C ALA A 31 -4.18 -8.67 3.49
N VAL A 32 -4.83 -8.18 2.43
CA VAL A 32 -4.97 -8.91 1.17
C VAL A 32 -3.61 -9.11 0.50
N LEU A 33 -2.78 -8.07 0.41
CA LEU A 33 -1.42 -8.18 -0.12
C LEU A 33 -0.56 -9.14 0.69
N ALA A 34 -0.65 -9.11 2.02
CA ALA A 34 0.04 -10.03 2.90
C ALA A 34 -0.47 -11.46 2.72
N ALA A 35 -1.78 -11.67 2.58
CA ALA A 35 -2.37 -12.97 2.32
C ALA A 35 -1.97 -13.52 0.95
N VAL A 36 -1.96 -12.69 -0.10
CA VAL A 36 -1.51 -13.07 -1.45
C VAL A 36 -0.01 -13.38 -1.44
N THR A 37 0.80 -12.56 -0.78
CA THR A 37 2.25 -12.80 -0.64
C THR A 37 2.52 -14.09 0.13
N CYS A 38 1.86 -14.30 1.26
CA CYS A 38 1.98 -15.54 2.02
C CYS A 38 1.51 -16.75 1.20
N SER A 39 0.38 -16.64 0.49
CA SER A 39 -0.18 -17.74 -0.32
C SER A 39 0.69 -18.06 -1.54
N GLY A 40 1.23 -17.04 -2.21
CA GLY A 40 2.15 -17.22 -3.33
C GLY A 40 3.50 -17.76 -2.87
N PHE A 41 3.99 -17.30 -1.71
CA PHE A 41 5.22 -17.80 -1.11
C PHE A 41 5.08 -19.25 -0.63
N THR A 42 3.97 -19.60 0.04
CA THR A 42 3.71 -20.99 0.41
C THR A 42 3.53 -21.87 -0.81
N ALA A 43 2.81 -21.42 -1.84
CA ALA A 43 2.64 -22.17 -3.09
C ALA A 43 3.99 -22.44 -3.78
N TRP A 44 4.88 -21.44 -3.85
CA TRP A 44 6.23 -21.60 -4.39
C TRP A 44 7.07 -22.56 -3.55
N TRP A 45 7.04 -22.41 -2.21
CA TRP A 45 7.76 -23.28 -1.29
C TRP A 45 7.29 -24.74 -1.36
N THR A 46 5.99 -24.99 -1.48
CA THR A 46 5.45 -26.34 -1.65
C THR A 46 5.67 -26.93 -3.04
N SER A 47 5.98 -26.09 -4.03
CA SER A 47 6.28 -26.52 -5.40
C SER A 47 7.77 -26.78 -5.64
N HIS A 48 8.62 -26.57 -4.63
CA HIS A 48 10.07 -26.76 -4.68
C HIS A 48 10.51 -27.91 -3.77
#